data_AF-A0A7X8BQH2-F1
#
_entry.id   AF-A0A7X8BQH2-F1
#
_cell.length_a   1.000
_cell.length_b   1.000
_cell.length_c   1.000
_cell.angle_alpha   90.00
_cell.angle_beta   90.00
_cell.angle_gamma   90.00
#
_symmetry.space_group_name_H-M   'P 1'
#
loop_
_entity.id
_entity.type
_entity.pdbx_description
1 polymer ?
#
loop_
_entity_poly.entity_id
_entity_poly.type
_entity_poly.pdbx_seq_one_letter_code
_entity_poly.pdbx_strand_id
1 'polypeptide(L)'
;MDDNMMKDNLASKSKRNSVAEAILVRWKWNDHEKYRTFLRLRYGGRSETQYDLKVKNSEKSKEKITVLIHADQLADFPRTEQVNQVVKMLTDEMWKWDPTVRVDFHEKVDRLLKTKAER
;
A
#
# COMPACT_ATOMS: atom_id res chain seq x y z
N MET A 1 4.73 -17.49 -1.50
CA MET A 1 4.05 -16.97 -2.72
C MET A 1 3.71 -15.49 -2.54
N ASP A 2 4.71 -14.63 -2.27
CA ASP A 2 4.53 -13.16 -2.18
C ASP A 2 5.31 -12.40 -3.27
N ASP A 3 6.20 -13.09 -3.99
CA ASP A 3 7.01 -12.53 -5.09
C ASP A 3 6.14 -12.07 -6.27
N ASN A 4 4.94 -12.64 -6.41
CA ASN A 4 4.03 -12.34 -7.52
C ASN A 4 3.27 -11.01 -7.35
N MET A 5 2.98 -10.56 -6.12
CA MET A 5 2.28 -9.27 -5.90
C MET A 5 3.17 -8.06 -6.20
N MET A 6 4.48 -8.19 -5.95
CA MET A 6 5.44 -7.16 -6.33
C MET A 6 5.64 -7.15 -7.85
N LYS A 7 5.76 -8.31 -8.49
CA LYS A 7 6.03 -8.39 -9.93
C LYS A 7 4.91 -7.83 -10.81
N ASP A 8 3.64 -8.09 -10.49
CA ASP A 8 2.53 -7.68 -11.36
C ASP A 8 2.33 -6.15 -11.39
N ASN A 9 2.52 -5.48 -10.24
CA ASN A 9 2.49 -4.02 -10.17
C ASN A 9 3.75 -3.36 -10.78
N LEU A 10 4.89 -4.06 -10.80
CA LEU A 10 6.13 -3.54 -11.38
C LEU A 10 6.19 -3.69 -12.92
N ALA A 11 5.72 -4.80 -13.48
CA ALA A 11 6.03 -5.17 -14.86
C ALA A 11 5.44 -4.21 -15.91
N SER A 12 4.30 -3.58 -15.63
CA SER A 12 3.59 -2.79 -16.65
C SER A 12 4.14 -1.37 -16.87
N LYS A 13 4.98 -0.81 -15.98
CA LYS A 13 5.47 0.59 -16.11
C LYS A 13 6.88 0.86 -15.58
N SER A 14 7.72 -0.16 -15.41
CA SER A 14 9.06 -0.10 -14.79
C SER A 14 10.14 0.80 -15.45
N LYS A 15 9.82 1.60 -16.48
CA LYS A 15 10.83 2.48 -17.12
C LYS A 15 10.72 3.98 -16.81
N ARG A 16 9.73 4.47 -16.05
CA ARG A 16 9.59 5.94 -15.83
C ARG A 16 9.50 6.44 -14.38
N ASN A 17 9.23 5.62 -13.36
CA ASN A 17 8.75 6.13 -12.06
C ASN A 17 9.61 5.80 -10.83
N SER A 18 10.93 6.02 -10.88
CA SER A 18 11.78 5.98 -9.66
C SER A 18 11.65 7.22 -8.75
N VAL A 19 10.79 8.19 -9.09
CA VAL A 19 10.59 9.46 -8.34
C VAL A 19 9.10 9.72 -8.02
N ALA A 20 8.19 8.83 -8.43
CA ALA A 20 6.76 9.06 -8.27
C ALA A 20 6.30 8.75 -6.84
N GLU A 21 5.63 9.73 -6.22
CA GLU A 21 4.96 9.54 -4.93
C GLU A 21 3.91 8.42 -5.04
N ALA A 22 3.83 7.56 -4.04
CA ALA A 22 2.93 6.43 -4.01
C ALA A 22 2.30 6.27 -2.63
N ILE A 23 1.12 5.63 -2.61
CA ILE A 23 0.47 5.20 -1.37
C ILE A 23 1.07 3.85 -0.99
N LEU A 24 1.64 3.79 0.22
CA LEU A 24 2.23 2.61 0.81
C LEU A 24 1.32 2.07 1.91
N VAL A 25 1.17 0.75 1.95
CA VAL A 25 0.50 0.03 3.04
C VAL A 25 1.52 -0.74 3.86
N ARG A 26 1.47 -0.54 5.17
CA ARG A 26 2.22 -1.32 6.16
C ARG A 26 1.28 -2.36 6.76
N TRP A 27 1.74 -3.60 6.79
CA TRP A 27 0.97 -4.75 7.24
C TRP A 27 1.87 -5.77 7.91
N LYS A 28 1.28 -6.70 8.67
CA LYS A 28 2.01 -7.77 9.37
C LYS A 28 1.28 -9.10 9.25
N TRP A 29 2.01 -10.18 8.97
CA TRP A 29 1.50 -11.54 9.10
C TRP A 29 1.20 -11.88 10.57
N ASN A 30 0.07 -12.54 10.81
CA ASN A 30 -0.18 -13.18 12.10
C ASN A 30 0.81 -14.33 12.35
N ASP A 31 0.79 -14.90 13.56
CA ASP A 31 1.81 -15.87 13.95
C ASP A 31 1.83 -17.14 13.10
N HIS A 32 0.68 -17.48 12.50
CA HIS A 32 0.47 -18.63 11.64
C HIS A 32 0.59 -18.31 10.13
N GLU A 33 0.98 -17.08 9.76
CA GLU A 33 1.11 -16.61 8.37
C GLU A 33 -0.16 -16.84 7.52
N LYS A 34 -1.32 -16.89 8.17
CA LYS A 34 -2.62 -17.16 7.55
C LYS A 34 -3.35 -15.89 7.16
N TYR A 35 -3.26 -14.87 8.02
CA TYR A 35 -3.94 -13.60 7.86
C TYR A 35 -2.97 -12.43 8.04
N ARG A 36 -3.26 -11.32 7.36
CA ARG A 36 -2.53 -10.07 7.51
C ARG A 36 -3.30 -9.13 8.45
N THR A 37 -2.57 -8.40 9.27
CA THR A 37 -3.09 -7.28 10.06
C THR A 37 -2.65 -5.99 9.37
N PHE A 38 -3.63 -5.14 9.07
CA PHE A 38 -3.34 -3.80 8.59
C PHE A 38 -2.74 -2.95 9.72
N LEU A 39 -1.65 -2.24 9.44
CA LEU A 39 -1.02 -1.36 10.42
C LEU A 39 -1.21 0.12 10.06
N ARG A 40 -0.86 0.53 8.84
CA ARG A 40 -0.90 1.95 8.45
C ARG A 40 -0.88 2.18 6.93
N LEU A 41 -1.48 3.29 6.50
CA LEU A 41 -1.27 3.90 5.18
C LEU A 41 -0.41 5.17 5.31
N ARG A 42 0.48 5.38 4.33
CA ARG A 42 1.25 6.62 4.20
C ARG A 42 1.61 6.91 2.74
N TYR A 43 1.91 8.15 2.42
CA TYR A 43 2.63 8.48 1.19
C TYR A 43 4.11 8.16 1.34
N GLY A 44 4.75 7.71 0.26
CA GLY A 44 6.19 7.44 0.19
C GLY A 44 6.67 7.33 -1.26
N GLY A 45 7.90 6.85 -1.46
CA GLY A 45 8.46 6.58 -2.79
C GLY A 45 9.26 7.73 -3.44
N ARG A 46 9.26 8.93 -2.86
CA ARG A 46 10.08 10.07 -3.35
C ARG A 46 11.53 10.10 -2.85
N SER A 47 11.82 9.56 -1.66
CA SER A 47 13.17 9.56 -1.06
C SER A 47 13.51 8.32 -0.24
N GLU A 48 12.54 7.46 0.07
CA GLU A 48 12.79 6.11 0.62
C GLU A 48 13.07 5.19 -0.57
N THR A 49 14.35 5.04 -0.93
CA THR A 49 14.80 4.06 -1.93
C THR A 49 14.28 2.67 -1.55
N GLN A 50 13.99 1.82 -2.54
CA GLN A 50 13.64 0.40 -2.32
C GLN A 50 14.63 -0.32 -1.39
N TYR A 51 15.84 0.21 -1.23
CA TYR A 51 16.85 -0.19 -0.26
C TYR A 51 16.41 -0.02 1.21
N ASP A 52 15.81 1.12 1.63
CA ASP A 52 15.35 1.34 3.01
C ASP A 52 14.17 0.43 3.37
N LEU A 53 13.30 0.18 2.38
CA LEU A 53 12.20 -0.78 2.49
C LEU A 53 12.72 -2.23 2.57
N LYS A 54 13.82 -2.58 1.89
CA LYS A 54 14.48 -3.90 1.99
C LYS A 54 15.23 -4.09 3.31
N VAL A 55 15.89 -3.07 3.84
CA VAL A 55 16.63 -3.15 5.11
C VAL A 55 15.67 -3.28 6.30
N LYS A 56 14.52 -2.59 6.30
CA LYS A 56 13.46 -2.76 7.32
C LYS A 56 12.69 -4.08 7.17
N ASN A 57 12.52 -4.56 5.94
CA ASN A 57 11.89 -5.84 5.64
C ASN A 57 12.95 -6.94 5.42
N SER A 58 13.77 -7.23 6.43
CA SER A 58 14.52 -8.50 6.45
C SER A 58 13.58 -9.65 6.06
N GLU A 59 14.03 -10.64 5.30
CA GLU A 59 13.18 -11.74 4.80
C GLU A 59 12.45 -12.50 5.93
N LYS A 60 12.95 -12.40 7.17
CA LYS A 60 12.36 -12.98 8.39
C LYS A 60 11.30 -12.10 9.06
N SER A 61 11.10 -10.87 8.62
CA SER A 61 10.13 -9.94 9.22
C SER A 61 8.70 -10.31 8.78
N LYS A 62 7.85 -10.62 9.77
CA LYS A 62 6.40 -10.79 9.56
C LYS A 62 5.74 -9.48 9.13
N GLU A 63 6.37 -8.35 9.43
CA GLU A 63 5.92 -7.01 9.04
C GLU A 63 6.53 -6.58 7.71
N LYS A 64 5.70 -6.05 6.80
CA LYS A 64 6.11 -5.60 5.47
C LYS A 64 5.44 -4.28 5.09
N ILE A 65 6.06 -3.59 4.14
CA ILE A 65 5.51 -2.40 3.48
C ILE A 65 5.40 -2.69 1.98
N THR A 66 4.22 -2.47 1.42
CA THR A 66 3.91 -2.71 0.01
C THR A 66 3.40 -1.42 -0.64
N VAL A 67 3.75 -1.20 -1.91
CA VAL A 67 3.18 -0.13 -2.73
C VAL A 67 1.77 -0.56 -3.17
N LEU A 68 0.75 0.26 -2.87
CA LEU A 68 -0.61 0.03 -3.35
C LEU A 68 -0.80 0.62 -4.75
N ILE A 69 -0.57 1.92 -4.87
CA ILE A 69 -0.82 2.68 -6.10
C ILE A 69 0.04 3.93 -6.14
N HIS A 70 0.50 4.31 -7.33
CA HIS A 70 1.20 5.59 -7.52
C HIS A 70 0.21 6.75 -7.50
N ALA A 71 0.56 7.85 -6.84
CA ALA A 71 -0.31 9.01 -6.70
C ALA A 71 -0.67 9.66 -8.04
N ASP A 72 0.22 9.55 -9.05
CA ASP A 72 -0.03 9.97 -10.43
C ASP A 72 -1.23 9.22 -11.05
N GLN A 73 -1.42 7.95 -10.73
CA GLN A 73 -2.56 7.16 -11.22
C GLN A 73 -3.89 7.58 -10.59
N LEU A 74 -3.85 8.33 -9.49
CA LEU A 74 -5.03 8.85 -8.81
C LEU A 74 -5.31 10.32 -9.17
N ALA A 75 -4.35 11.02 -9.80
CA ALA A 75 -4.41 12.46 -9.99
C ALA A 75 -5.57 12.91 -10.88
N ASP A 76 -5.92 12.12 -11.89
CA ASP A 76 -7.01 12.41 -12.83
C ASP A 76 -8.41 12.12 -12.27
N PHE A 77 -8.51 11.45 -11.11
CA PHE A 77 -9.79 11.06 -10.53
C PHE A 77 -10.31 12.10 -9.54
N PRO A 78 -11.65 12.30 -9.46
CA PRO A 78 -12.23 13.11 -8.39
C PRO A 78 -12.02 12.43 -7.04
N ARG A 79 -12.07 13.24 -5.97
CA ARG A 79 -11.67 12.80 -4.63
C ARG A 79 -12.36 11.52 -4.16
N THR A 80 -13.67 11.45 -4.29
CA THR A 80 -14.45 10.27 -3.89
C THR A 80 -13.99 9.03 -4.64
N GLU A 81 -13.66 9.17 -5.92
CA GLU A 81 -13.19 8.07 -6.76
C GLU A 81 -11.77 7.64 -6.39
N GLN A 82 -10.89 8.60 -6.03
CA GLN A 82 -9.57 8.26 -5.48
C GLN A 82 -9.69 7.39 -4.23
N VAL A 83 -10.60 7.74 -3.31
CA VAL A 83 -10.85 6.95 -2.11
C VAL A 83 -11.32 5.54 -2.48
N ASN A 84 -12.32 5.45 -3.36
CA ASN A 84 -12.90 4.16 -3.79
C ASN A 84 -11.86 3.24 -4.45
N GLN A 85 -10.98 3.77 -5.30
CA GLN A 85 -9.94 2.99 -5.97
C GLN A 85 -8.94 2.41 -4.96
N VAL A 86 -8.48 3.21 -4.00
CA VAL A 86 -7.53 2.74 -2.98
C VAL A 86 -8.19 1.75 -2.02
N VAL A 87 -9.44 2.00 -1.62
CA VAL A 87 -10.22 1.08 -0.79
C VAL A 87 -10.41 -0.25 -1.52
N LYS A 88 -10.77 -0.23 -2.81
CA LYS A 88 -10.94 -1.45 -3.62
C LYS A 88 -9.67 -2.30 -3.64
N MET A 89 -8.50 -1.67 -3.82
CA MET A 89 -7.22 -2.39 -3.76
C MET A 89 -6.93 -2.96 -2.38
N LEU A 90 -7.31 -2.25 -1.32
CA LEU A 90 -7.15 -2.73 0.06
C LEU A 90 -8.12 -3.85 0.37
N THR A 91 -9.34 -3.84 -0.14
CA THR A 91 -10.34 -4.89 0.12
C THR A 91 -10.19 -6.11 -0.78
N ASP A 92 -9.19 -6.13 -1.65
CA ASP A 92 -8.93 -7.27 -2.53
C ASP A 92 -8.64 -8.54 -1.70
N GLU A 93 -9.24 -9.67 -2.10
CA GLU A 93 -9.13 -10.94 -1.37
C GLU A 93 -7.68 -11.43 -1.25
N MET A 94 -6.80 -11.00 -2.15
CA MET A 94 -5.37 -11.30 -2.08
C MET A 94 -4.71 -10.83 -0.78
N TRP A 95 -5.25 -9.79 -0.12
CA TRP A 95 -4.69 -9.32 1.14
C TRP A 95 -4.88 -10.28 2.31
N LYS A 96 -5.92 -11.13 2.27
CA LYS A 96 -6.25 -12.03 3.38
C LYS A 96 -6.21 -11.32 4.74
N TRP A 97 -6.85 -10.15 4.82
CA TRP A 97 -6.93 -9.41 6.09
C TRP A 97 -7.58 -10.29 7.16
N ASP A 98 -7.10 -10.12 8.38
CA ASP A 98 -7.65 -10.83 9.52
C ASP A 98 -9.13 -10.43 9.72
N PRO A 99 -10.08 -11.37 9.58
CA PRO A 99 -11.50 -11.06 9.63
C PRO A 99 -11.98 -10.66 11.03
N THR A 100 -11.18 -10.92 12.07
CA THR A 100 -11.50 -10.51 13.45
C THR A 100 -11.17 -9.04 13.69
N VAL A 101 -10.30 -8.45 12.86
CA VAL A 101 -9.93 -7.03 12.94
C VAL A 101 -10.82 -6.22 11.99
N ARG A 102 -11.77 -5.48 12.56
CA ARG A 102 -12.55 -4.50 11.80
C ARG A 102 -11.68 -3.29 11.46
N VAL A 103 -11.39 -3.11 10.18
CA VAL A 103 -10.65 -1.94 9.67
C VAL A 103 -11.56 -1.12 8.77
N ASP A 104 -11.80 0.13 9.15
CA ASP A 104 -12.49 1.08 8.27
C ASP A 104 -11.50 1.66 7.25
N PHE A 105 -11.34 0.97 6.13
CA PHE A 105 -10.42 1.39 5.08
C PHE A 105 -10.85 2.72 4.44
N HIS A 106 -12.15 2.99 4.34
CA HIS A 106 -12.65 4.21 3.75
C HIS A 106 -12.23 5.44 4.57
N GLU A 107 -12.45 5.42 5.89
CA GLU A 107 -12.03 6.50 6.79
C GLU A 107 -10.51 6.71 6.77
N LYS A 108 -9.73 5.62 6.81
CA LYS A 108 -8.25 5.70 6.80
C LYS A 108 -7.70 6.26 5.49
N VAL A 109 -8.28 5.86 4.36
CA VAL A 109 -7.88 6.35 3.04
C VAL A 109 -8.28 7.81 2.89
N ASP A 110 -9.53 8.18 3.22
CA ASP A 110 -9.95 9.57 3.12
C ASP A 110 -9.10 10.48 4.00
N ARG A 111 -8.81 10.09 5.26
CA ARG A 111 -7.92 10.85 6.13
C ARG A 111 -6.53 11.02 5.52
N LEU A 112 -5.92 9.94 5.02
CA LEU A 112 -4.61 10.00 4.37
C LEU A 112 -4.64 10.99 3.20
N LEU A 113 -5.61 10.85 2.31
CA LEU A 113 -5.70 11.69 1.14
C LEU A 113 -5.99 13.15 1.53
N LYS A 114 -6.67 13.45 2.66
CA LYS A 114 -7.01 14.82 3.10
C LYS A 114 -5.74 15.56 3.52
N THR A 115 -4.91 14.90 4.33
CA THR A 115 -3.63 15.44 4.81
C THR A 115 -2.65 15.80 3.68
N LYS A 116 -2.81 15.24 2.47
CA LYS A 116 -2.02 15.63 1.30
C LYS A 116 -2.50 16.93 0.65
N ALA A 117 -3.80 17.22 0.67
CA ALA A 117 -4.33 18.45 0.09
C ALA A 117 -3.97 19.69 0.95
N GLU A 118 -3.65 19.48 2.22
CA GLU A 118 -3.25 20.53 3.19
C GLU A 118 -1.73 20.81 3.20
N ARG A 119 -0.94 20.07 2.42
CA ARG A 119 0.52 20.21 2.30
C ARG A 119 0.91 20.86 0.98
#